data_AF-A0A1W9G6Z4-F1
#
_entry.id   AF-A0A1W9G6Z4-F1
#
_cell.length_a   1.000
_cell.length_b   1.000
_cell.length_c   1.000
_cell.angle_alpha   90.00
_cell.angle_beta   90.00
_cell.angle_gamma   90.00
#
_symmetry.space_group_name_H-M   'P 1'
#
loop_
_entity.id
_entity.type
_entity.pdbx_description
1 polymer ?
#
loop_
_entity_poly.entity_id
_entity_poly.type
_entity_poly.pdbx_seq_one_letter_code
_entity_poly.pdbx_strand_id
1 'polypeptide(L)'
;MVSTLPNIEKHACLAQIVDLEERGRERLPEWKIVHVSADHEDHWREVDRFHPNVQAAGYSLCCADQASREAFGVGVEDHHRIAHGLFALRDGVFLKVEIPSDQMRPASIRGFLERLIGEIGAPLSQASHASTGH
;
A
#
# COMPACT_ATOMS: atom_id res chain seq x y z
N MET A 1 2.24 2.43 -6.83
CA MET A 1 2.02 2.51 -5.38
C MET A 1 1.00 1.45 -5.01
N VAL A 2 1.22 0.78 -3.89
CA VAL A 2 0.31 -0.23 -3.34
C VAL A 2 -0.13 0.22 -1.97
N SER A 3 -1.42 0.09 -1.67
CA SER A 3 -2.02 0.38 -0.38
C SER A 3 -2.65 -0.88 0.16
N THR A 4 -2.30 -1.26 1.40
CA THR A 4 -2.81 -2.46 2.06
C THR A 4 -3.77 -2.07 3.18
N LEU A 5 -4.88 -2.80 3.23
CA LEU A 5 -6.08 -2.43 3.96
C LEU A 5 -6.53 -3.64 4.80
N PRO A 6 -6.46 -3.58 6.13
CA PRO A 6 -6.89 -4.70 6.98
C PRO A 6 -8.37 -5.03 6.86
N ASN A 7 -9.21 -4.02 6.62
CA ASN A 7 -10.65 -4.16 6.49
C ASN A 7 -11.28 -2.96 5.73
N ILE A 8 -11.92 -3.20 4.59
CA ILE A 8 -12.72 -2.24 3.81
C ILE A 8 -14.23 -2.34 4.09
N GLU A 9 -14.68 -3.44 4.72
CA GLU A 9 -16.05 -3.57 5.23
C GLU A 9 -16.36 -2.41 6.19
N LYS A 10 -17.60 -1.92 6.15
CA LYS A 10 -18.07 -0.79 6.97
C LYS A 10 -17.22 0.48 6.81
N HIS A 11 -16.50 0.60 5.70
CA HIS A 11 -15.72 1.79 5.33
C HIS A 11 -14.52 2.08 6.24
N ALA A 12 -14.01 1.10 6.99
CA ALA A 12 -12.96 1.33 8.00
C ALA A 12 -11.65 1.89 7.40
N CYS A 13 -11.28 1.46 6.18
CA CYS A 13 -10.08 1.94 5.50
C CYS A 13 -10.34 2.99 4.40
N LEU A 14 -11.56 3.49 4.30
CA LEU A 14 -11.98 4.31 3.17
C LEU A 14 -11.19 5.63 3.05
N ALA A 15 -10.88 6.27 4.18
CA ALA A 15 -10.05 7.47 4.20
C ALA A 15 -8.67 7.23 3.55
N GLN A 16 -8.06 6.07 3.78
CA GLN A 16 -6.77 5.72 3.18
C GLN A 16 -6.88 5.51 1.66
N ILE A 17 -8.01 4.98 1.18
CA ILE A 17 -8.26 4.79 -0.26
C ILE A 17 -8.39 6.16 -0.94
N VAL A 18 -9.33 6.97 -0.46
CA VAL A 18 -9.68 8.26 -1.09
C VAL A 18 -8.51 9.24 -1.01
N ASP A 19 -7.88 9.39 0.16
CA ASP A 19 -6.77 10.33 0.32
C ASP A 19 -5.56 9.96 -0.57
N LEU A 20 -5.29 8.66 -0.75
CA LEU A 20 -4.17 8.21 -1.58
C LEU A 20 -4.46 8.44 -3.05
N GLU A 21 -5.69 8.19 -3.48
CA GLU A 21 -6.12 8.41 -4.86
C GLU A 21 -6.07 9.90 -5.22
N GLU A 22 -6.65 10.77 -4.39
CA GLU A 22 -6.67 12.21 -4.64
C GLU A 22 -5.25 12.80 -4.66
N ARG A 23 -4.49 12.60 -3.57
CA ARG A 23 -3.16 13.23 -3.42
C ARG A 23 -2.10 12.54 -4.26
N GLY A 24 -2.22 11.23 -4.44
CA GLY A 24 -1.28 10.44 -5.23
C GLY A 24 -1.34 10.82 -6.69
N ARG A 25 -2.55 10.97 -7.25
CA ARG A 25 -2.71 11.39 -8.66
C ARG A 25 -2.33 12.84 -8.88
N GLU A 26 -2.64 13.72 -7.94
CA GLU A 26 -2.24 15.13 -8.01
C GLU A 26 -0.72 15.28 -8.06
N ARG A 27 0.00 14.55 -7.19
CA ARG A 27 1.45 14.76 -6.99
C ARG A 27 2.34 13.82 -7.80
N LEU A 28 1.83 12.65 -8.18
CA LEU A 28 2.55 11.58 -8.88
C LEU A 28 1.66 10.96 -9.98
N PRO A 29 1.19 11.74 -10.98
CA PRO A 29 0.21 11.28 -11.97
C PRO A 29 0.67 10.07 -12.79
N GLU A 30 1.97 9.92 -13.01
CA GLU A 30 2.56 8.80 -13.75
C GLU A 30 2.59 7.47 -12.95
N TRP A 31 2.32 7.53 -11.64
CA TRP A 31 2.35 6.36 -10.78
C TRP A 31 0.98 5.68 -10.72
N LYS A 32 0.94 4.41 -11.11
CA LYS A 32 -0.26 3.58 -10.91
C LYS A 32 -0.51 3.32 -9.43
N ILE A 33 -1.76 3.40 -9.00
CA ILE A 33 -2.20 3.08 -7.64
C ILE A 33 -2.96 1.76 -7.68
N VAL A 34 -2.70 0.91 -6.69
CA VAL A 34 -3.39 -0.37 -6.48
C VAL A 34 -3.71 -0.51 -4.99
N HIS A 35 -4.90 -0.99 -4.68
CA HIS A 35 -5.30 -1.31 -3.31
C HIS A 35 -5.45 -2.82 -3.13
N VAL A 36 -5.05 -3.31 -1.96
CA VAL A 36 -5.12 -4.74 -1.59
C VAL A 36 -5.79 -4.82 -0.23
N SER A 37 -6.92 -5.52 -0.14
CA SER A 37 -7.65 -5.76 1.11
C SER A 37 -7.55 -7.21 1.58
N ALA A 38 -7.69 -7.45 2.88
CA ALA A 38 -7.92 -8.79 3.43
C ALA A 38 -9.37 -9.29 3.26
N ASP A 39 -10.34 -8.40 3.02
CA ASP A 39 -11.76 -8.81 2.90
C ASP A 39 -12.09 -9.43 1.55
N HIS A 40 -13.27 -10.05 1.48
CA HIS A 40 -13.82 -10.61 0.25
C HIS A 40 -13.93 -9.57 -0.86
N GLU A 41 -13.74 -9.99 -2.11
CA GLU A 41 -13.78 -9.11 -3.28
C GLU A 41 -15.09 -8.34 -3.43
N ASP A 42 -16.21 -8.89 -2.95
CA ASP A 42 -17.53 -8.26 -3.03
C ASP A 42 -17.59 -6.91 -2.30
N HIS A 43 -16.77 -6.69 -1.27
CA HIS A 43 -16.76 -5.42 -0.54
C HIS A 43 -16.18 -4.26 -1.37
N TRP A 44 -15.41 -4.54 -2.42
CA TRP A 44 -14.98 -3.50 -3.37
C TRP A 44 -16.16 -2.87 -4.10
N ARG A 45 -17.26 -3.60 -4.31
CA ARG A 45 -18.47 -3.03 -4.94
C ARG A 45 -19.09 -1.91 -4.11
N GLU A 46 -18.98 -1.97 -2.79
CA GLU A 46 -19.44 -0.89 -1.92
C GLU A 46 -18.55 0.35 -2.06
N VAL A 47 -17.23 0.15 -2.10
CA VAL A 47 -16.27 1.24 -2.35
C VAL A 47 -16.57 1.92 -3.68
N ASP A 48 -16.75 1.16 -4.77
CA ASP A 48 -17.08 1.70 -6.09
C ASP A 48 -18.41 2.47 -6.09
N ARG A 49 -19.41 1.95 -5.36
CA ARG A 49 -20.73 2.57 -5.25
C ARG A 49 -20.69 3.91 -4.50
N PHE A 50 -19.96 4.00 -3.40
CA PHE A 50 -19.90 5.21 -2.56
C PHE A 50 -18.85 6.21 -3.04
N HIS A 51 -17.81 5.75 -3.75
CA HIS A 51 -16.68 6.57 -4.19
C HIS A 51 -16.38 6.34 -5.68
N PRO A 52 -17.30 6.72 -6.58
CA PRO A 52 -17.14 6.49 -8.02
C PRO A 52 -15.95 7.22 -8.67
N ASN A 53 -15.31 8.14 -7.93
CA ASN A 53 -14.12 8.86 -8.38
C ASN A 53 -12.81 8.10 -8.10
N VAL A 54 -12.84 7.05 -7.27
CA VAL A 54 -11.73 6.10 -7.11
C VAL A 54 -11.66 5.30 -8.40
N GLN A 55 -10.46 5.22 -9.01
CA GLN A 55 -10.26 4.45 -10.26
C GLN A 55 -9.10 3.45 -10.17
N ALA A 56 -8.37 3.43 -9.06
CA ALA A 56 -7.35 2.45 -8.76
C ALA A 56 -7.97 1.08 -8.61
N ALA A 57 -7.28 0.06 -9.11
CA ALA A 57 -7.75 -1.31 -8.98
C ALA A 57 -7.71 -1.76 -7.51
N GLY A 58 -8.78 -2.42 -7.07
CA GLY A 58 -8.86 -3.11 -5.79
C GLY A 58 -8.68 -4.62 -5.96
N TYR A 59 -7.88 -5.23 -5.09
CA TYR A 59 -7.66 -6.68 -5.03
C TYR A 59 -7.97 -7.21 -3.63
N SER A 60 -8.25 -8.51 -3.55
CA SER A 60 -8.57 -9.21 -2.31
C SER A 60 -7.54 -10.31 -2.04
N LEU A 61 -7.13 -10.43 -0.77
CA LEU A 61 -6.34 -11.54 -0.23
C LEU A 61 -7.19 -12.47 0.66
N CYS A 62 -8.52 -12.35 0.65
CA CYS A 62 -9.42 -13.12 1.51
C CYS A 62 -9.14 -14.63 1.47
N CYS A 63 -8.83 -15.14 0.27
CA CYS A 63 -8.58 -16.55 0.01
C CYS A 63 -7.09 -16.93 -0.07
N ALA A 64 -6.16 -15.98 0.11
CA ALA A 64 -4.73 -16.28 0.14
C ALA A 64 -4.40 -17.06 1.41
N ASP A 65 -3.52 -18.05 1.35
CA ASP A 65 -3.02 -18.70 2.57
C ASP A 65 -2.15 -17.74 3.41
N GLN A 66 -1.88 -18.12 4.65
CA GLN A 66 -1.08 -17.31 5.57
C GLN A 66 0.33 -17.04 5.01
N ALA A 67 0.98 -18.07 4.45
CA ALA A 67 2.32 -17.96 3.87
C ALA A 67 2.38 -16.91 2.75
N SER A 68 1.34 -16.81 1.92
CA SER A 68 1.24 -15.82 0.84
C SER A 68 1.10 -14.40 1.39
N ARG A 69 0.34 -14.21 2.47
CA ARG A 69 0.17 -12.90 3.13
C ARG A 69 1.46 -12.45 3.81
N GLU A 70 2.14 -13.37 4.47
CA GLU A 70 3.45 -13.14 5.08
C GLU A 70 4.52 -12.84 4.03
N ALA A 71 4.54 -13.57 2.90
CA ALA A 71 5.44 -13.32 1.78
C ALA A 71 5.21 -11.94 1.13
N PHE A 72 3.97 -11.45 1.15
CA PHE A 72 3.66 -10.08 0.73
C PHE A 72 4.16 -9.00 1.73
N GLY A 73 4.60 -9.42 2.92
CA GLY A 73 5.17 -8.54 3.95
C GLY A 73 4.12 -7.76 4.76
N VAL A 74 2.86 -8.20 4.72
CA VAL A 74 1.74 -7.55 5.44
C VAL A 74 0.91 -8.50 6.28
N GLY A 75 1.23 -9.80 6.30
CA GLY A 75 0.58 -10.74 7.20
C GLY A 75 0.77 -10.35 8.67
N VAL A 76 -0.28 -10.50 9.47
CA VAL A 76 -0.21 -10.41 10.92
C VAL A 76 -0.13 -11.83 11.48
N GLU A 77 0.90 -12.11 12.29
CA GLU A 77 1.09 -13.45 12.88
C GLU A 77 -0.19 -13.93 13.59
N ASP A 78 -0.52 -15.19 13.36
CA ASP A 78 -1.69 -15.89 13.91
C ASP A 78 -3.05 -15.20 13.65
N HIS A 79 -3.14 -14.34 12.62
CA HIS A 79 -4.37 -13.64 12.28
C HIS A 79 -4.62 -13.57 10.77
N HIS A 80 -5.88 -13.70 10.35
CA HIS A 80 -6.29 -13.51 8.96
C HIS A 80 -6.23 -12.04 8.47
N ARG A 81 -5.77 -11.10 9.30
CA ARG A 81 -5.70 -9.70 8.92
C ARG A 81 -4.39 -9.42 8.23
N ILE A 82 -4.40 -8.41 7.36
CA ILE A 82 -3.18 -7.78 6.88
C ILE A 82 -2.98 -6.46 7.61
N ALA A 83 -1.75 -5.96 7.62
CA ALA A 83 -1.42 -4.66 8.16
C ALA A 83 -1.90 -3.52 7.25
N HIS A 84 -2.12 -2.33 7.83
CA HIS A 84 -2.10 -1.09 7.07
C HIS A 84 -0.70 -0.87 6.51
N GLY A 85 -0.61 -0.44 5.26
CA GLY A 85 0.68 -0.10 4.69
C GLY A 85 0.60 0.59 3.34
N LEU A 86 1.64 1.37 3.03
CA LEU A 86 1.86 2.04 1.75
C LEU A 86 3.23 1.63 1.21
N PHE A 87 3.25 1.26 -0.06
CA PHE A 87 4.45 0.79 -0.74
C PHE A 87 4.62 1.50 -2.08
N ALA A 88 5.83 1.97 -2.35
CA ALA A 88 6.22 2.48 -3.66
C ALA A 88 7.19 1.48 -4.28
N LEU A 89 6.77 0.85 -5.38
CA LEU A 89 7.59 -0.09 -6.12
C LEU A 89 7.89 0.48 -7.51
N ARG A 90 9.14 0.34 -7.95
CA ARG A 90 9.58 0.65 -9.31
C ARG A 90 10.61 -0.40 -9.72
N ASP A 91 10.42 -0.98 -10.90
CA ASP A 91 11.32 -2.02 -11.45
C ASP A 91 11.59 -3.19 -10.49
N GLY A 92 10.56 -3.61 -9.75
CA GLY A 92 10.63 -4.70 -8.78
C GLY A 92 11.29 -4.32 -7.43
N VAL A 93 11.72 -3.07 -7.25
CA VAL A 93 12.39 -2.60 -6.04
C VAL A 93 11.48 -1.67 -5.25
N PHE A 94 11.44 -1.85 -3.92
CA PHE A 94 10.78 -0.91 -3.02
C PHE A 94 11.60 0.38 -2.89
N LEU A 95 11.03 1.51 -3.32
CA LEU A 95 11.62 2.83 -3.10
C LEU A 95 11.27 3.37 -1.71
N LYS A 96 10.02 3.15 -1.27
CA LYS A 96 9.53 3.53 0.06
C LYS A 96 8.49 2.54 0.57
N VAL A 97 8.50 2.37 1.88
CA VAL A 97 7.56 1.57 2.66
C VAL A 97 7.13 2.39 3.87
N GLU A 98 5.84 2.41 4.14
CA GLU A 98 5.25 2.93 5.38
C GLU A 98 4.30 1.89 5.94
N ILE A 99 4.63 1.30 7.08
CA ILE A 99 3.74 0.40 7.83
C ILE A 99 3.60 1.01 9.22
N PRO A 100 2.39 1.42 9.66
CA PRO A 100 2.19 1.98 10.99
C PRO A 100 2.61 1.00 12.08
N SER A 101 3.27 1.47 13.13
CA SER A 101 3.49 0.65 14.33
C SER A 101 2.19 0.41 15.10
N ASP A 102 1.29 1.40 15.11
CA ASP A 102 -0.08 1.28 15.62
C ASP A 102 -1.03 0.91 14.47
N GLN A 103 -1.38 -0.37 14.39
CA GLN A 103 -2.26 -0.93 13.36
C GLN A 103 -3.74 -0.53 13.51
N MET A 104 -4.09 0.28 14.52
CA MET A 104 -5.39 0.93 14.61
C MET A 104 -5.45 2.27 13.87
N ARG A 105 -4.30 2.76 13.38
CA ARG A 105 -4.22 4.02 12.63
C ARG A 105 -3.91 3.74 11.16
N PRO A 106 -4.48 4.53 10.23
CA PRO A 106 -4.11 4.45 8.83
C PRO A 106 -2.68 4.94 8.62
N ALA A 107 -2.07 4.51 7.51
CA ALA A 107 -0.76 5.00 7.11
C ALA A 107 -0.77 6.49 6.76
N SER A 108 0.31 7.22 7.08
CA SER A 108 0.42 8.65 6.80
C SER A 108 0.70 8.90 5.32
N ILE A 109 -0.36 9.07 4.52
CA ILE A 109 -0.28 9.29 3.07
C ILE A 109 0.55 10.53 2.74
N ARG A 110 0.32 11.64 3.46
CA ARG A 110 1.06 12.89 3.21
C ARG A 110 2.56 12.69 3.41
N GLY A 111 2.96 12.13 4.55
CA GLY A 111 4.37 11.90 4.87
C GLY A 111 5.01 10.91 3.91
N PHE A 112 4.29 9.85 3.55
CA PHE A 112 4.74 8.88 2.55
C PHE A 112 5.01 9.52 1.19
N LEU A 113 4.06 10.31 0.66
CA LEU A 113 4.22 10.99 -0.63
C LEU A 113 5.35 12.02 -0.62
N GLU A 114 5.49 12.80 0.45
CA GLU A 114 6.60 13.76 0.61
C GLU A 114 7.96 13.06 0.55
N ARG A 115 8.12 11.94 1.28
CA ARG A 115 9.37 11.15 1.26
C ARG A 115 9.61 10.48 -0.10
N LEU A 116 8.57 9.97 -0.75
CA LEU A 116 8.68 9.32 -2.05
C LEU A 116 9.11 10.31 -3.15
N ILE A 117 8.52 11.51 -3.17
CA ILE A 117 8.90 12.55 -4.14
C ILE A 117 10.36 12.98 -3.93
N GLY A 118 10.79 13.12 -2.67
CA GLY A 118 12.19 13.37 -2.35
C GLY A 118 13.12 12.28 -2.88
N GLU A 119 12.74 11.01 -2.76
CA GLU A 119 13.50 9.88 -3.27
C GLU A 119 13.59 9.84 -4.81
N ILE A 120 12.47 10.09 -5.50
CA ILE A 120 12.42 10.09 -6.97
C ILE A 120 13.25 11.26 -7.54
N GLY A 121 13.29 12.40 -6.84
CA GLY A 121 14.08 13.57 -7.22
C GLY A 121 15.55 13.47 -6.84
N ALA A 122 15.94 12.52 -5.99
CA ALA A 122 17.34 12.30 -5.62
C ALA A 122 18.06 11.49 -6.71
N PRO A 123 19.31 11.82 -7.06
CA PRO A 123 20.10 10.94 -7.90
C PRO A 123 20.27 9.59 -7.18
N LEU A 124 20.00 8.49 -7.89
CA LEU A 124 20.21 7.12 -7.40
C LEU A 124 21.66 6.99 -6.93
N SER A 125 21.88 7.08 -5.61
CA SER A 125 23.17 6.79 -5.03
C SER A 125 23.43 5.30 -5.21
N GLN A 126 24.52 4.97 -5.91
CA GLN A 126 24.93 3.59 -6.17
C GLN A 126 25.03 2.84 -4.85
N ALA A 127 24.11 1.90 -4.61
CA ALA A 127 24.27 0.88 -3.59
C ALA A 127 25.52 0.06 -3.97
N SER A 128 26.63 0.41 -3.34
CA SER A 128 27.90 -0.30 -3.48
C SER A 128 27.74 -1.66 -2.82
N HIS A 129 27.82 -2.72 -3.63
CA HIS A 129 28.13 -4.06 -3.15
C HIS A 129 29.48 -4.01 -2.43
N ALA A 130 29.46 -3.90 -1.10
CA ALA A 130 30.59 -4.28 -0.28
C ALA A 130 30.65 -5.82 -0.24
N SER A 131 31.30 -6.40 -1.26
CA SER A 131 31.89 -7.73 -1.11
C SER A 131 33.00 -7.62 -0.06
N THR A 132 32.77 -8.19 1.12
CA THR A 132 33.86 -8.54 2.03
C THR A 132 34.02 -10.05 1.94
N GLY A 133 34.93 -10.48 1.06
CA GLY A 133 35.62 -11.75 1.28
C GLY A 133 36.57 -11.56 2.45
N HIS A 134 36.68 -12.59 3.30
CA HIS A 134 37.90 -13.15 3.90
C HIS A 134 37.56 -14.59 4.30
#